data_AF-A0A938QHD6-F1
#
_entry.id   AF-A0A938QHD6-F1
#
_cell.length_a   1.000
_cell.length_b   1.000
_cell.length_c   1.000
_cell.angle_alpha   90.00
_cell.angle_beta   90.00
_cell.angle_gamma   90.00
#
_symmetry.space_group_name_H-M   'P 1'
#
loop_
_entity.id
_entity.type
_entity.pdbx_description
1 polymer ?
#
loop_
_entity_poly.entity_id
_entity_poly.type
_entity_poly.pdbx_seq_one_letter_code
_entity_poly.pdbx_strand_id
1 'polypeptide(L)'
;MAEIISYEDLARQHHVNFLEHQRRKYQEREEYLAGLRKLLFQVEAQMRQAEIQQLEVFSQIADHFKVPLEFPSLGDRVAWQDFFAETPFLQTLNQFFTNRLTAQECYTIVAVKKNDRDTE
;
A
#
# COMPACT_ATOMS: atom_id res chain seq x y z
N MET A 1 -49.73 31.73 37.28
CA MET A 1 -48.66 32.73 37.39
C MET A 1 -47.47 32.17 36.64
N ALA A 2 -46.99 32.84 35.60
CA ALA A 2 -45.83 32.36 34.85
C ALA A 2 -44.58 32.54 35.73
N GLU A 3 -43.83 31.46 35.97
CA GLU A 3 -42.55 31.54 36.66
C GLU A 3 -41.60 32.41 35.81
N ILE A 4 -41.19 33.55 36.38
CA ILE A 4 -40.28 34.48 35.73
C ILE A 4 -38.88 33.88 35.86
N ILE A 5 -38.38 33.26 34.79
CA ILE A 5 -37.02 32.73 34.70
C ILE A 5 -36.04 33.90 34.78
N SER A 6 -35.01 33.80 35.63
CA SER A 6 -33.97 34.83 35.72
C SER A 6 -33.11 34.83 34.45
N TYR A 7 -32.62 35.99 34.04
CA TYR A 7 -31.72 36.10 32.89
C TYR A 7 -30.44 35.26 33.06
N GLU A 8 -29.94 35.14 34.29
CA GLU A 8 -28.77 34.32 34.62
C GLU A 8 -29.03 32.84 34.37
N ASP A 9 -30.22 32.34 34.72
CA ASP A 9 -30.60 30.95 34.48
C ASP A 9 -30.75 30.68 32.97
N LEU A 10 -31.31 31.63 32.21
CA LEU A 10 -31.42 31.54 30.76
C LEU A 10 -30.04 31.54 30.08
N ALA A 11 -29.15 32.43 30.49
CA ALA A 11 -27.79 32.50 29.97
C ALA A 11 -27.01 31.21 30.27
N ARG A 12 -27.14 30.68 31.51
CA ARG A 12 -26.54 29.41 31.91
C ARG A 12 -27.06 28.26 31.04
N GLN A 13 -28.38 28.16 30.82
CA GLN A 13 -28.97 27.15 29.96
C GLN A 13 -28.45 27.26 28.51
N HIS A 14 -28.33 28.48 27.96
CA HIS A 14 -27.77 28.69 26.63
C HIS A 14 -26.31 28.21 26.52
N HIS A 15 -25.47 28.52 27.52
CA HIS A 15 -24.09 28.05 27.56
C HIS A 15 -23.99 26.52 27.66
N VAL A 16 -24.82 25.88 28.50
CA VAL A 16 -24.86 24.42 28.59
C VAL A 16 -25.27 23.80 27.26
N ASN A 17 -26.35 24.31 26.63
CA ASN A 17 -26.81 23.82 25.33
C ASN A 17 -25.73 23.97 24.25
N PHE A 18 -25.00 25.08 24.24
CA PHE A 18 -23.88 25.29 23.34
C PHE A 18 -22.77 24.26 23.56
N LEU A 19 -22.36 24.02 24.81
CA LEU A 19 -21.34 23.03 25.15
C LEU A 19 -21.76 21.62 24.76
N GLU A 20 -23.01 21.24 25.00
CA GLU A 20 -23.54 19.94 24.59
C GLU A 20 -23.51 19.77 23.07
N HIS A 21 -23.88 20.81 22.33
CA HIS A 21 -23.83 20.81 20.87
C HIS A 21 -22.39 20.65 20.35
N GLN A 22 -21.43 21.38 20.93
CA GLN A 22 -20.02 21.22 20.57
C GLN A 22 -19.48 19.84 20.91
N ARG A 23 -19.86 19.28 22.07
CA ARG A 23 -19.49 17.92 22.46
C ARG A 23 -19.98 16.89 21.44
N ARG A 24 -21.24 16.98 21.00
CA ARG A 24 -21.80 16.08 19.98
C ARG A 24 -21.03 16.19 18.66
N LYS A 25 -20.79 17.41 18.16
CA LYS A 25 -19.99 17.62 16.95
C LYS A 25 -18.57 17.07 17.06
N TYR A 26 -17.95 17.19 18.23
CA TYR A 26 -16.63 16.63 18.47
C TYR A 26 -16.65 15.09 18.39
N GLN A 27 -17.63 14.46 19.04
CA GLN A 27 -17.81 13.00 19.02
C GLN A 27 -18.05 12.48 17.59
N GLU A 28 -18.94 13.12 16.83
CA GLU A 28 -19.20 12.76 15.43
C GLU A 28 -17.93 12.83 14.57
N ARG A 29 -17.07 13.83 14.81
CA ARG A 29 -15.79 13.98 14.10
C ARG A 29 -14.79 12.89 14.50
N GLU A 30 -14.68 12.56 15.79
CA GLU A 30 -13.82 11.48 16.26
C GLU A 30 -14.24 10.13 15.68
N GLU A 31 -15.54 9.84 15.65
CA GLU A 31 -16.08 8.62 15.04
C GLU A 31 -15.77 8.55 13.54
N TYR A 32 -15.95 9.67 12.83
CA TYR A 32 -15.61 9.76 11.42
C TYR A 32 -14.11 9.53 11.17
N LEU A 33 -13.23 10.17 11.96
CA LEU A 33 -11.79 9.99 11.86
C LEU A 33 -11.35 8.56 12.17
N ALA A 34 -11.97 7.91 13.16
CA ALA A 34 -11.73 6.50 13.46
C ALA A 34 -12.11 5.59 12.28
N GLY A 35 -13.24 5.87 11.63
CA GLY A 35 -13.66 5.18 10.41
C GLY A 35 -12.65 5.32 9.27
N LEU A 36 -12.16 6.55 9.02
CA LEU A 36 -11.14 6.80 8.01
C LEU A 36 -9.82 6.09 8.29
N ARG A 37 -9.36 6.07 9.55
CA ARG A 37 -8.13 5.33 9.93
C ARG A 37 -8.26 3.84 9.67
N LYS A 38 -9.42 3.26 9.96
CA LYS A 38 -9.69 1.84 9.68
C LYS A 38 -9.66 1.56 8.17
N LEU A 39 -10.26 2.44 7.37
CA LEU A 39 -10.26 2.31 5.92
C LEU A 39 -8.83 2.40 5.36
N LEU A 40 -8.03 3.37 5.81
CA LEU A 40 -6.63 3.50 5.41
C LEU A 40 -5.83 2.23 5.71
N PHE A 41 -5.99 1.66 6.90
CA PHE A 41 -5.33 0.41 7.27
C PHE A 41 -5.73 -0.77 6.36
N GLN A 42 -7.01 -0.85 6.00
CA GLN A 42 -7.49 -1.88 5.07
C GLN A 42 -6.90 -1.71 3.67
N VAL A 43 -6.86 -0.48 3.16
CA VAL A 43 -6.27 -0.17 1.85
C VAL A 43 -4.77 -0.47 1.86
N GLU A 44 -4.04 -0.08 2.90
CA GLU A 44 -2.62 -0.39 3.06
C GLU A 44 -2.36 -1.90 3.09
N ALA A 45 -3.19 -2.67 3.79
CA ALA A 45 -3.08 -4.12 3.82
C ALA A 45 -3.33 -4.75 2.44
N GLN A 46 -4.34 -4.26 1.70
CA GLN A 46 -4.62 -4.71 0.34
C GLN A 46 -3.49 -4.37 -0.63
N MET A 47 -2.94 -3.16 -0.55
CA MET A 47 -1.78 -2.75 -1.34
C MET A 47 -0.57 -3.63 -1.06
N ARG A 48 -0.28 -3.90 0.22
CA ARG A 48 0.81 -4.78 0.61
C ARG A 48 0.61 -6.22 0.12
N GLN A 49 -0.62 -6.73 0.16
CA GLN A 49 -0.93 -8.05 -0.37
C GLN A 49 -0.71 -8.12 -1.89
N ALA A 50 -1.11 -7.08 -2.61
CA ALA A 50 -0.89 -6.98 -4.06
C ALA A 50 0.61 -6.89 -4.39
N GLU A 51 1.40 -6.12 -3.63
CA GLU A 51 2.86 -6.06 -3.76
C GLU A 51 3.50 -7.44 -3.62
N ILE A 52 3.10 -8.21 -2.58
CA ILE A 52 3.64 -9.56 -2.36
C ILE A 52 3.28 -10.49 -3.53
N GLN A 53 2.02 -10.47 -3.97
CA GLN A 53 1.58 -11.29 -5.10
C GLN A 53 2.32 -10.95 -6.40
N GLN A 54 2.65 -9.68 -6.62
CA GLN A 54 3.49 -9.29 -7.76
C GLN A 54 4.89 -9.88 -7.65
N LEU A 55 5.53 -9.80 -6.48
CA LEU A 55 6.86 -10.39 -6.25
C LEU A 55 6.86 -11.91 -6.44
N GLU A 56 5.80 -12.60 -6.02
CA GLU A 56 5.64 -14.05 -6.23
C GLU A 56 5.64 -14.41 -7.73
N VAL A 57 5.04 -13.59 -8.60
CA VAL A 57 5.07 -13.83 -10.05
C VAL A 57 6.50 -13.79 -10.58
N PHE A 58 7.34 -12.86 -10.12
CA PHE A 58 8.75 -12.82 -10.52
C PHE A 58 9.51 -14.06 -10.03
N SER A 59 9.25 -14.52 -8.80
CA SER A 59 9.84 -15.76 -8.27
C SER A 59 9.43 -16.98 -9.10
N GLN A 60 8.15 -17.14 -9.38
CA GLN A 60 7.63 -18.27 -10.18
C GLN A 60 8.25 -18.32 -11.58
N ILE A 61 8.45 -17.16 -12.20
CA ILE A 61 9.09 -17.08 -13.52
C ILE A 61 10.58 -17.41 -13.42
N ALA A 62 11.30 -16.89 -12.42
CA ALA A 62 12.70 -17.24 -12.21
C ALA A 62 12.88 -18.75 -11.98
N ASP A 63 12.00 -19.36 -11.18
CA ASP A 63 11.97 -20.80 -10.94
C ASP A 63 11.70 -21.57 -12.24
N HIS A 64 10.75 -21.11 -13.07
CA HIS A 64 10.43 -21.72 -14.35
C HIS A 64 11.62 -21.70 -15.32
N PHE A 65 12.34 -20.58 -15.40
CA PHE A 65 13.54 -20.44 -16.23
C PHE A 65 14.80 -21.05 -15.59
N LYS A 66 14.69 -21.54 -14.34
CA LYS A 66 15.78 -22.08 -13.51
C LYS A 66 16.94 -21.10 -13.39
N VAL A 67 16.63 -19.81 -13.18
CA VAL A 67 17.65 -18.79 -12.96
C VAL A 67 18.04 -18.81 -11.48
N PRO A 68 19.32 -19.03 -11.12
CA PRO A 68 19.73 -18.98 -9.73
C PRO A 68 19.67 -17.53 -9.25
N LEU A 69 18.61 -17.20 -8.52
CA LEU A 69 18.39 -15.90 -7.89
C LEU A 69 18.08 -16.13 -6.42
N GLU A 70 18.87 -15.50 -5.56
CA GLU A 70 18.59 -15.46 -4.12
C GLU A 70 17.64 -14.31 -3.84
N PHE A 71 16.35 -14.62 -3.75
CA PHE A 71 15.34 -13.61 -3.48
C PHE A 71 15.45 -13.08 -2.05
N PRO A 72 15.44 -11.76 -1.85
CA PRO A 72 15.43 -11.18 -0.52
C PRO A 72 14.10 -11.45 0.20
N SER A 73 14.10 -11.30 1.51
CA SER A 73 12.88 -11.49 2.33
C SER A 73 11.75 -10.56 1.86
N LEU A 74 10.52 -11.07 1.77
CA LEU A 74 9.33 -10.31 1.36
C LEU A 74 9.05 -9.07 2.22
N GLY A 75 9.61 -9.01 3.44
CA GLY A 75 9.48 -7.86 4.33
C GLY A 75 10.46 -6.71 4.06
N ASP A 76 11.54 -6.95 3.31
CA ASP A 76 12.63 -5.99 3.14
C ASP A 76 12.53 -5.25 1.80
N ARG A 77 11.76 -4.17 1.80
CA ARG A 77 11.48 -3.36 0.59
C ARG A 77 12.73 -2.74 -0.01
N VAL A 78 13.73 -2.39 0.80
CA VAL A 78 14.96 -1.76 0.31
C VAL A 78 15.79 -2.80 -0.44
N ALA A 79 15.98 -3.97 0.16
CA ALA A 79 16.67 -5.07 -0.49
C ALA A 79 16.01 -5.47 -1.82
N TRP A 80 14.68 -5.47 -1.90
CA TRP A 80 13.97 -5.69 -3.16
C TRP A 80 14.23 -4.61 -4.21
N GLN A 81 14.26 -3.33 -3.83
CA GLN A 81 14.56 -2.25 -4.78
C GLN A 81 15.96 -2.38 -5.36
N ASP A 82 16.95 -2.62 -4.50
CA ASP A 82 18.34 -2.80 -4.91
C ASP A 82 18.49 -4.05 -5.79
N PHE A 83 17.86 -5.16 -5.40
CA PHE A 83 17.88 -6.41 -6.16
C PHE A 83 17.27 -6.28 -7.57
N PHE A 84 16.17 -5.52 -7.72
CA PHE A 84 15.59 -5.21 -9.03
C PHE A 84 16.46 -4.27 -9.86
N ALA A 85 17.21 -3.37 -9.22
CA ALA A 85 18.15 -2.48 -9.90
C ALA A 85 19.42 -3.22 -10.37
N GLU A 86 19.89 -4.21 -9.60
CA GLU A 86 21.10 -4.97 -9.90
C GLU A 86 20.85 -6.14 -10.84
N THR A 87 19.64 -6.72 -10.85
CA THR A 87 19.36 -7.93 -11.62
C THR A 87 18.83 -7.62 -13.02
N PRO A 88 19.63 -7.79 -14.09
CA PRO A 88 19.23 -7.44 -15.45
C PRO A 88 18.11 -8.34 -15.99
N PHE A 89 17.88 -9.53 -15.41
CA PHE A 89 16.76 -10.41 -15.73
C PHE A 89 15.43 -9.82 -15.25
N LEU A 90 15.38 -9.33 -14.00
CA LEU A 90 14.17 -8.74 -13.42
C LEU A 90 13.79 -7.44 -14.13
N GLN A 91 14.77 -6.66 -14.57
CA GLN A 91 14.53 -5.46 -15.39
C GLN A 91 13.87 -5.81 -16.72
N THR A 92 14.33 -6.85 -17.40
CA THR A 92 13.73 -7.32 -18.67
C THR A 92 12.29 -7.83 -18.44
N LEU A 93 12.05 -8.58 -17.36
CA LEU A 93 10.69 -8.99 -17.00
C LEU A 93 9.78 -7.81 -16.67
N ASN A 94 10.29 -6.80 -15.96
CA ASN A 94 9.52 -5.59 -15.66
C ASN A 94 9.16 -4.81 -16.95
N GLN A 95 10.07 -4.74 -17.92
CA GLN A 95 9.78 -4.18 -19.24
C GLN A 95 8.71 -4.97 -20.00
N PHE A 96 8.71 -6.30 -19.89
CA PHE A 96 7.66 -7.15 -20.45
C PHE A 96 6.30 -6.89 -19.76
N PHE A 97 6.25 -6.87 -18.43
CA PHE A 97 5.00 -6.63 -17.69
C PHE A 97 4.44 -5.21 -17.87
N THR A 98 5.29 -4.25 -18.20
CA THR A 98 4.87 -2.87 -18.55
C THR A 98 4.52 -2.73 -20.04
N ASN A 99 4.38 -3.84 -20.77
CA ASN A 99 4.06 -3.90 -22.21
C ASN A 99 5.05 -3.14 -23.11
N ARG A 100 6.31 -2.98 -22.67
CA ARG A 100 7.37 -2.37 -23.48
C ARG A 100 8.12 -3.38 -24.34
N LEU A 101 7.98 -4.67 -24.04
CA LEU A 101 8.54 -5.78 -24.80
C LEU A 101 7.46 -6.79 -25.16
N THR A 102 7.59 -7.41 -26.32
CA THR A 102 6.77 -8.57 -26.67
C THR A 102 7.30 -9.85 -26.01
N ALA A 103 6.47 -10.89 -25.92
CA ALA A 103 6.87 -12.17 -25.30
C ALA A 103 8.08 -12.82 -26.02
N GLN A 104 8.18 -12.67 -27.34
CA GLN A 104 9.29 -13.21 -28.13
C GLN A 104 10.60 -12.47 -27.85
N GLU A 105 10.56 -11.14 -27.76
CA GLU A 105 11.73 -10.31 -27.41
C GLU A 105 12.17 -10.53 -25.96
N CYS A 106 11.23 -10.72 -25.04
CA CYS A 106 11.55 -11.06 -23.66
C CYS A 106 12.30 -12.40 -23.58
N TYR A 107 11.83 -13.42 -24.30
CA TYR A 107 12.46 -14.73 -24.32
C TYR A 107 13.88 -14.68 -24.89
N THR A 108 14.11 -13.96 -25.99
CA THR A 108 15.45 -13.86 -26.58
C THR A 108 16.43 -13.15 -25.65
N ILE A 109 16.03 -12.05 -25.00
CA ILE A 109 16.91 -11.33 -24.06
C ILE A 109 17.22 -12.19 -22.83
N VAL A 110 16.22 -12.91 -22.30
CA VAL A 110 16.42 -13.81 -21.15
C VAL A 110 17.31 -15.00 -21.51
N ALA A 111 17.12 -15.59 -22.70
CA ALA A 111 17.93 -16.72 -23.17
C ALA A 111 19.39 -16.32 -23.43
N VAL A 112 19.63 -15.13 -23.99
CA VAL A 112 20.97 -14.58 -24.20
C VAL A 112 21.67 -14.35 -22.86
N LYS A 113 20.99 -13.73 -21.89
CA LYS A 113 21.56 -13.47 -20.54
C LYS A 113 21.77 -14.73 -19.70
N LYS A 114 21.03 -15.81 -19.97
CA LYS A 114 21.26 -17.12 -19.35
C LYS A 114 22.59 -17.72 -19.81
N ASN A 115 22.89 -17.63 -21.12
CA ASN A 115 24.15 -18.13 -21.67
C ASN A 115 25.38 -17.34 -21.18
N ASP A 116 25.27 -16.02 -20.98
CA ASP A 116 26.40 -15.23 -20.47
C ASP A 116 26.81 -15.62 -19.04
N ARG A 117 25.86 -16.06 -18.20
CA ARG A 117 26.13 -16.53 -16.82
C ARG A 117 26.70 -17.96 -16.76
N ASP A 118 26.56 -18.75 -17.81
CA ASP A 118 27.15 -20.11 -17.88
C ASP A 118 28.61 -20.10 -18.40
N THR A 119 29.13 -18.92 -18.78
CA THR A 119 30.51 -18.73 -19.30
C THR A 119 31.48 -18.02 -18.34
N GLU A 120 31.05 -17.63 -17.14
CA GLU A 120 31.90 -17.13 -16.05
C GLU A 120 31.88 -18.10 -14.85
#